data_AF-A0A7Y3XG84-F1
#
_entry.id   AF-A0A7Y3XG84-F1
#
_cell.length_a   1.000
_cell.length_b   1.000
_cell.length_c   1.000
_cell.angle_alpha   90.00
_cell.angle_beta   90.00
_cell.angle_gamma   90.00
#
_symmetry.space_group_name_H-M   'P 1'
#
loop_
_entity.id
_entity.type
_entity.pdbx_description
1 polymer ?
#
loop_
_entity_poly.entity_id
_entity_poly.type
_entity_poly.pdbx_seq_one_letter_code
_entity_poly.pdbx_strand_id
1 'polypeptide(L)'
;MGNAFPSITCQPKVVPIYLRTLVPLLRAQLHSCLYCGRTRNRITALKLATLVLTVVSALLIASCREAAQGQNEPGSIPVVLDLERPSDTDILMLRNGDNLTGTVLNESFSICTSYAQITLNSPLIAGIDLDGGADNIEAIVTVNNNRFSGFIDDPVFVFKLQGGARIEVRREKVLKVVFRVRDKERKGLHRRQFFVLKNGDYFSGKVLNEAVQVATTYAQIPVSVADVERVVFIGGRKPLTTITLLNGDKVQGVLSTEDIEVDLDVGGRIKVYQDRIDTMYCIVGYVPDDIPCGMPFVSGQQVVLDLGNDVKMTFALIPPGEFVMGSPASELGRYDNEGPQHQVTLTKPYYMGITEVTQAQYQIIMGNNPSKFAGSDLPVEHVSWNDAAEFCVALSDMTGRIVRLPTEAEWEYACRAGTTTRFGFGDSDSQLSQYEWYKDNSGGQTHPVGQKSPNPFGLFDMHGNVMEWCNDWHGEYSQEAVTNPTGTTTKTNPSGATGGFYCIERGGNWYLGPEVCRSAFRAGGIPDYRSSGTGFRVVLDVN
;
A
#
# COMPACT_ATOMS: atom_id res chain seq x y z
N MET A 1 -0.40 64.89 28.60
CA MET A 1 0.52 65.24 27.50
C MET A 1 0.92 63.94 26.79
N GLY A 2 0.62 63.83 25.48
CA GLY A 2 1.06 62.79 24.53
C GLY A 2 0.39 61.42 24.68
N ASN A 3 -0.58 61.03 23.81
CA ASN A 3 -0.41 60.35 22.50
C ASN A 3 0.22 58.94 22.65
N ALA A 4 -0.24 57.83 22.06
CA ALA A 4 -1.30 57.49 21.11
C ALA A 4 -1.46 55.93 21.10
N PHE A 5 -2.59 55.39 20.64
CA PHE A 5 -2.76 53.96 20.23
C PHE A 5 -2.39 53.78 18.75
N PRO A 6 -2.31 52.56 18.17
CA PRO A 6 -1.58 51.35 18.57
C PRO A 6 -0.80 50.71 17.38
N SER A 7 0.07 49.72 17.66
CA SER A 7 0.42 48.71 16.66
C SER A 7 0.23 47.30 17.24
N ILE A 8 -0.28 46.45 16.36
CA ILE A 8 -0.96 45.19 16.63
C ILE A 8 0.04 44.07 16.91
N THR A 9 -0.25 43.40 18.02
CA THR A 9 0.12 42.06 18.51
C THR A 9 0.67 41.03 17.50
N CYS A 10 1.82 40.45 17.86
CA CYS A 10 2.07 39.02 17.74
C CYS A 10 2.64 38.53 19.09
N GLN A 11 1.85 37.76 19.83
CA GLN A 11 2.21 37.23 21.15
C GLN A 11 3.20 36.05 20.99
N PRO A 12 4.37 36.04 21.67
CA PRO A 12 5.09 34.80 21.89
C PRO A 12 4.39 34.05 23.02
N LYS A 13 3.45 33.16 22.68
CA LYS A 13 2.82 32.31 23.69
C LYS A 13 3.85 31.31 24.25
N VAL A 14 4.30 31.65 25.45
CA VAL A 14 4.67 30.81 26.59
C VAL A 14 5.91 29.91 26.40
N VAL A 15 7.09 30.51 26.57
CA VAL A 15 8.19 29.78 27.24
C VAL A 15 7.91 29.88 28.75
N PRO A 16 7.77 28.76 29.49
CA PRO A 16 7.51 28.79 30.93
C PRO A 16 8.58 29.60 31.68
N ILE A 17 8.16 30.49 32.58
CA ILE A 17 9.00 31.44 33.34
C ILE A 17 10.16 30.76 34.09
N TYR A 18 10.05 29.47 34.41
CA TYR A 18 11.11 28.67 35.07
C TYR A 18 12.33 28.39 34.18
N LEU A 19 12.18 28.30 32.86
CA LEU A 19 13.29 27.99 31.94
C LEU A 19 14.24 29.18 31.75
N ARG A 20 13.76 30.42 31.92
CA ARG A 20 14.60 31.63 31.86
C ARG A 20 15.49 31.82 33.09
N THR A 21 15.18 31.19 34.22
CA THR A 21 15.95 31.31 35.47
C THR A 21 16.87 30.10 35.74
N LEU A 22 16.51 28.89 35.30
CA LEU A 22 17.28 27.67 35.56
C LEU A 22 18.53 27.51 34.69
N VAL A 23 18.47 27.89 33.41
CA VAL A 23 19.59 27.70 32.47
C VAL A 23 20.83 28.52 32.85
N PRO A 24 20.73 29.79 33.29
CA PRO A 24 21.89 30.55 33.77
C PRO A 24 22.49 30.01 35.08
N LEU A 25 21.64 29.52 36.01
CA LEU A 25 22.07 28.96 37.30
C LEU A 25 22.82 27.62 37.14
N LEU A 26 22.37 26.75 36.25
CA LEU A 26 23.07 25.51 35.88
C LEU A 26 24.40 25.78 35.18
N ARG A 27 24.47 26.81 34.31
CA ARG A 27 25.72 27.23 33.65
C ARG A 27 26.75 27.75 34.65
N ALA A 28 26.32 28.46 35.69
CA ALA A 28 27.18 28.97 36.76
C ALA A 28 27.71 27.86 37.70
N GLN A 29 26.91 26.85 38.03
CA GLN A 29 27.34 25.72 38.86
C GLN A 29 28.26 24.73 38.11
N LEU A 30 28.03 24.50 36.81
CA LEU A 30 28.93 23.67 36.01
C LEU A 30 30.31 24.32 35.81
N HIS A 31 30.37 25.66 35.69
CA HIS A 31 31.63 26.38 35.58
C HIS A 31 32.47 26.34 36.88
N SER A 32 31.83 26.34 38.05
CA SER A 32 32.54 26.26 39.34
C SER A 32 33.03 24.84 39.69
N CYS A 33 32.34 23.79 39.22
CA CYS A 33 32.75 22.40 39.43
C CYS A 33 33.89 21.92 38.51
N LEU A 34 34.10 22.54 37.34
CA LEU A 34 35.18 22.14 36.43
C LEU A 34 36.58 22.58 36.89
N TYR A 35 36.67 23.62 37.74
CA TYR A 35 37.95 24.18 38.21
C TYR A 35 38.47 23.66 39.57
N CYS A 36 37.71 22.83 40.30
CA CYS A 36 38.16 22.30 41.59
C CYS A 36 38.55 20.82 41.48
N GLY A 37 39.85 20.54 41.55
CA GLY A 37 40.47 19.22 41.31
C GLY A 37 40.23 18.14 42.38
N ARG A 38 38.98 17.78 42.67
CA ARG A 38 38.63 16.59 43.48
C ARG A 38 37.64 15.68 42.75
N THR A 39 38.11 14.50 42.36
CA THR A 39 37.42 13.50 41.52
C THR A 39 36.09 12.99 42.08
N ARG A 40 35.90 13.00 43.41
CA ARG A 40 34.68 12.48 44.07
C ARG A 40 33.43 13.34 43.82
N ASN A 41 33.59 14.64 43.57
CA ASN A 41 32.46 15.55 43.30
C ASN A 41 32.01 15.53 41.83
N ARG A 42 32.84 15.06 40.90
CA ARG A 42 32.50 14.99 39.48
C ARG A 42 31.45 13.91 39.20
N ILE A 43 31.52 12.76 39.86
CA ILE A 43 30.55 11.66 39.67
C ILE A 43 29.17 12.06 40.20
N THR A 44 29.11 12.74 41.35
CA THR A 44 27.84 13.22 41.93
C THR A 44 27.21 14.32 41.07
N ALA A 45 28.02 15.25 40.53
CA ALA A 45 27.56 16.27 39.61
C ALA A 45 27.08 15.68 38.27
N LEU A 46 27.77 14.66 37.74
CA LEU A 46 27.34 13.96 36.53
C LEU A 46 26.01 13.23 36.75
N LYS A 47 25.86 12.52 37.88
CA LYS A 47 24.60 11.84 38.24
C LYS A 47 23.43 12.82 38.40
N LEU A 48 23.67 13.99 39.00
CA LEU A 48 22.65 15.02 39.14
C LEU A 48 22.28 15.64 37.78
N ALA A 49 23.27 15.88 36.91
CA ALA A 49 23.04 16.39 35.56
C ALA A 49 22.30 15.37 34.69
N THR A 50 22.63 14.08 34.78
CA THR A 50 21.89 13.01 34.09
C THR A 50 20.46 12.90 34.60
N LEU A 51 20.24 12.97 35.92
CA LEU A 51 18.89 12.96 36.52
C LEU A 51 18.05 14.14 36.03
N VAL A 52 18.62 15.35 36.01
CA VAL A 52 17.95 16.55 35.51
C VAL A 52 17.69 16.45 34.01
N LEU A 53 18.62 15.92 33.20
CA LEU A 53 18.39 15.69 31.78
C LEU A 53 17.27 14.66 31.54
N THR A 54 17.22 13.57 32.31
CA THR A 54 16.14 12.57 32.20
C THR A 54 14.79 13.14 32.61
N VAL A 55 14.74 13.99 33.65
CA VAL A 55 13.48 14.62 34.10
C VAL A 55 13.04 15.69 33.10
N VAL A 56 13.96 16.48 32.53
CA VAL A 56 13.67 17.46 31.48
C VAL A 56 13.26 16.77 30.18
N SER A 57 13.87 15.63 29.84
CA SER A 57 13.46 14.82 28.68
C SER A 57 12.08 14.19 28.90
N ALA A 58 11.79 13.67 30.10
CA ALA A 58 10.47 13.16 30.45
C ALA A 58 9.38 14.25 30.43
N LEU A 59 9.70 15.48 30.86
CA LEU A 59 8.81 16.63 30.80
C LEU A 59 8.64 17.18 29.37
N LEU A 60 9.66 17.12 28.52
CA LEU A 60 9.57 17.42 27.09
C LEU A 60 8.73 16.38 26.35
N ILE A 61 8.87 15.09 26.69
CA ILE A 61 8.03 14.01 26.15
C ILE A 61 6.57 14.17 26.62
N ALA A 62 6.34 14.59 27.87
CA ALA A 62 5.00 14.89 28.39
C ALA A 62 4.39 16.14 27.73
N SER A 63 5.18 17.19 27.48
CA SER A 63 4.73 18.40 26.76
C SER A 63 4.52 18.16 25.26
N CYS A 64 5.24 17.21 24.65
CA CYS A 64 4.95 16.74 23.29
C CYS A 64 3.70 15.83 23.25
N ARG A 65 3.37 15.11 24.33
CA ARG A 65 2.08 14.40 24.46
C ARG A 65 0.90 15.36 24.59
N GLU A 66 1.07 16.54 25.18
CA GLU A 66 0.03 17.58 25.19
C GLU A 66 -0.09 18.35 23.86
N ALA A 67 0.93 18.32 23.00
CA ALA A 67 0.82 18.77 21.60
C ALA A 67 0.07 17.77 20.70
N ALA A 68 -0.17 16.53 21.17
CA ALA A 68 -1.08 15.56 20.55
C ALA A 68 -2.56 15.83 20.90
N GLN A 69 -2.88 16.92 21.62
CA GLN A 69 -4.23 17.46 21.74
C GLN A 69 -4.43 18.64 20.78
N GLY A 70 -4.28 18.38 19.48
CA GLY A 70 -4.89 19.17 18.43
C GLY A 70 -6.09 18.41 17.90
N GLN A 71 -7.28 18.96 18.08
CA GLN A 71 -8.53 18.38 17.59
C GLN A 71 -8.45 18.06 16.09
N ASN A 72 -8.33 16.78 15.74
CA ASN A 72 -8.73 16.30 14.43
C ASN A 72 -10.11 15.65 14.61
N GLU A 73 -11.16 16.47 14.48
CA GLU A 73 -12.46 15.90 14.10
C GLU A 73 -12.21 15.04 12.84
N PRO A 74 -12.77 13.82 12.75
CA PRO A 74 -12.60 13.00 11.57
C PRO A 74 -13.10 13.81 10.36
N GLY A 75 -12.14 14.27 9.54
CA GLY A 75 -12.43 15.04 8.35
C GLY A 75 -13.36 14.25 7.45
N SER A 76 -14.40 14.90 6.94
CA SER A 76 -15.29 14.29 5.95
C SER A 76 -14.46 13.81 4.77
N ILE A 77 -14.66 12.58 4.34
CA ILE A 77 -14.04 12.08 3.11
C ILE A 77 -14.74 12.79 1.93
N PRO A 78 -14.06 13.66 1.17
CA PRO A 78 -14.69 14.43 0.09
C PRO A 78 -14.98 13.56 -1.13
N VAL A 79 -14.19 12.49 -1.32
CA VAL A 79 -14.26 11.56 -2.46
C VAL A 79 -14.37 10.14 -1.91
N VAL A 80 -15.35 9.39 -2.40
CA VAL A 80 -15.54 7.97 -2.03
C VAL A 80 -15.81 7.17 -3.30
N LEU A 81 -15.18 6.00 -3.43
CA LEU A 81 -15.31 5.14 -4.63
C LEU A 81 -15.00 5.87 -5.95
N ASP A 82 -14.02 6.77 -5.92
CA ASP A 82 -13.60 7.64 -7.03
C ASP A 82 -14.65 8.67 -7.47
N LEU A 83 -15.60 8.98 -6.59
CA LEU A 83 -16.69 9.92 -6.84
C LEU A 83 -16.76 10.98 -5.74
N GLU A 84 -16.93 12.23 -6.14
CA GLU A 84 -17.22 13.31 -5.19
C GLU A 84 -18.52 13.01 -4.44
N ARG A 85 -18.49 13.14 -3.12
CA ARG A 85 -19.70 12.99 -2.33
C ARG A 85 -20.61 14.19 -2.59
N PRO A 86 -21.84 13.97 -3.05
CA PRO A 86 -22.81 15.05 -3.26
C PRO A 86 -23.21 15.68 -1.93
N SER A 87 -23.58 16.96 -1.92
CA SER A 87 -24.01 17.64 -0.69
C SER A 87 -25.46 17.32 -0.31
N ASP A 88 -26.34 17.02 -1.29
CA ASP A 88 -27.78 17.13 -1.08
C ASP A 88 -28.53 15.79 -1.19
N THR A 89 -28.03 14.89 -2.05
CA THR A 89 -28.73 13.65 -2.45
C THR A 89 -27.79 12.49 -2.59
N ASP A 90 -28.25 11.29 -2.25
CA ASP A 90 -27.51 10.07 -2.52
C ASP A 90 -27.55 9.76 -4.03
N ILE A 91 -26.50 9.10 -4.51
CA ILE A 91 -26.38 8.62 -5.89
C ILE A 91 -26.38 7.10 -5.87
N LEU A 92 -27.26 6.50 -6.65
CA LEU A 92 -27.35 5.08 -6.90
C LEU A 92 -26.95 4.83 -8.36
N MET A 93 -25.78 4.23 -8.55
CA MET A 93 -25.28 3.85 -9.87
C MET A 93 -25.71 2.43 -10.17
N LEU A 94 -26.28 2.19 -11.35
CA LEU A 94 -26.76 0.89 -11.78
C LEU A 94 -25.79 0.26 -12.78
N ARG A 95 -25.79 -1.07 -12.86
CA ARG A 95 -24.91 -1.83 -13.76
C ARG A 95 -25.17 -1.60 -15.25
N ASN A 96 -26.34 -1.06 -15.61
CA ASN A 96 -26.67 -0.67 -16.98
C ASN A 96 -26.13 0.73 -17.36
N GLY A 97 -25.43 1.41 -16.44
CA GLY A 97 -24.88 2.76 -16.64
C GLY A 97 -25.79 3.89 -16.17
N ASP A 98 -27.00 3.61 -15.69
CA ASP A 98 -27.90 4.65 -15.18
C ASP A 98 -27.45 5.17 -13.81
N ASN A 99 -27.51 6.49 -13.64
CA ASN A 99 -27.25 7.15 -12.36
C ASN A 99 -28.55 7.77 -11.83
N LEU A 100 -29.03 7.27 -10.70
CA LEU A 100 -30.23 7.76 -10.03
C LEU A 100 -29.84 8.64 -8.85
N THR A 101 -30.44 9.83 -8.76
CA THR A 101 -30.24 10.76 -7.64
C THR A 101 -31.47 10.78 -6.72
N GLY A 102 -31.24 10.83 -5.41
CA GLY A 102 -32.34 10.67 -4.45
C GLY A 102 -31.90 10.48 -3.01
N THR A 103 -32.56 9.56 -2.32
CA THR A 103 -32.25 9.20 -0.93
C THR A 103 -32.41 7.70 -0.73
N VAL A 104 -31.38 7.06 -0.20
CA VAL A 104 -31.44 5.67 0.24
C VAL A 104 -32.25 5.60 1.53
N LEU A 105 -33.24 4.71 1.57
CA LEU A 105 -34.17 4.57 2.68
C LEU A 105 -33.84 3.39 3.61
N ASN A 106 -32.91 2.52 3.24
CA ASN A 106 -32.40 1.46 4.11
C ASN A 106 -31.83 2.08 5.40
N GLU A 107 -32.21 1.56 6.57
CA GLU A 107 -31.74 2.07 7.87
C GLU A 107 -30.30 1.65 8.18
N SER A 108 -29.94 0.43 7.77
CA SER A 108 -28.62 -0.16 7.92
C SER A 108 -28.28 -1.07 6.73
N PHE A 109 -27.01 -1.43 6.63
CA PHE A 109 -26.49 -2.45 5.73
C PHE A 109 -25.65 -3.46 6.50
N SER A 110 -25.77 -4.73 6.12
CA SER A 110 -24.99 -5.83 6.69
C SER A 110 -23.96 -6.33 5.70
N ILE A 111 -22.73 -6.51 6.16
CA ILE A 111 -21.63 -7.08 5.38
C ILE A 111 -21.03 -8.27 6.13
N CYS A 112 -20.93 -9.39 5.42
CA CYS A 112 -20.26 -10.61 5.84
C CYS A 112 -18.81 -10.56 5.36
N THR A 113 -17.88 -10.22 6.25
CA THR A 113 -16.44 -10.18 5.95
C THR A 113 -15.79 -11.53 6.27
N SER A 114 -14.53 -11.72 5.88
CA SER A 114 -13.77 -12.93 6.22
C SER A 114 -13.45 -13.06 7.72
N TYR A 115 -13.78 -12.05 8.53
CA TYR A 115 -13.42 -11.96 9.94
C TYR A 115 -14.58 -11.62 10.86
N ALA A 116 -15.67 -11.01 10.37
CA ALA A 116 -16.83 -10.67 11.18
C ALA A 116 -18.09 -10.45 10.32
N GLN A 117 -19.24 -10.63 10.95
CA GLN A 117 -20.50 -10.07 10.46
C GLN A 117 -20.66 -8.66 11.03
N ILE A 118 -20.85 -7.67 10.17
CA ILE A 118 -20.92 -6.26 10.57
C ILE A 118 -22.20 -5.64 10.06
N THR A 119 -22.97 -4.98 10.93
CA THR A 119 -24.14 -4.19 10.56
C THR A 119 -23.87 -2.72 10.83
N LEU A 120 -23.93 -1.90 9.79
CA LEU A 120 -23.62 -0.48 9.83
C LEU A 120 -24.87 0.34 9.55
N ASN A 121 -25.14 1.34 10.37
CA ASN A 121 -26.23 2.27 10.12
C ASN A 121 -25.92 3.11 8.89
N SER A 122 -26.87 3.24 7.97
CA SER A 122 -26.71 4.01 6.72
C SER A 122 -26.21 5.45 6.92
N PRO A 123 -26.55 6.17 8.01
CA PRO A 123 -25.95 7.47 8.34
C PRO A 123 -24.43 7.50 8.54
N LEU A 124 -23.80 6.35 8.82
CA LEU A 124 -22.37 6.24 9.06
C LEU A 124 -21.61 5.73 7.82
N ILE A 125 -22.34 5.45 6.74
CA ILE A 125 -21.78 4.98 5.47
C ILE A 125 -21.58 6.17 4.53
N ALA A 126 -20.40 6.25 3.95
CA ALA A 126 -20.04 7.22 2.91
C ALA A 126 -20.27 6.64 1.51
N GLY A 127 -19.97 5.35 1.30
CA GLY A 127 -20.19 4.67 0.03
C GLY A 127 -20.24 3.15 0.16
N ILE A 128 -20.89 2.52 -0.82
CA ILE A 128 -20.99 1.06 -0.97
C ILE A 128 -20.57 0.71 -2.39
N ASP A 129 -19.59 -0.17 -2.52
CA ASP A 129 -19.13 -0.72 -3.79
C ASP A 129 -19.66 -2.14 -3.95
N LEU A 130 -20.54 -2.33 -4.93
CA LEU A 130 -21.11 -3.63 -5.30
C LEU A 130 -20.50 -4.15 -6.60
N ASP A 131 -19.62 -3.39 -7.25
CA ASP A 131 -18.96 -3.85 -8.47
C ASP A 131 -18.15 -5.11 -8.19
N GLY A 132 -17.49 -5.12 -7.02
CA GLY A 132 -16.79 -6.28 -6.49
C GLY A 132 -15.46 -6.59 -7.20
N GLY A 133 -15.15 -5.89 -8.29
CA GLY A 133 -13.97 -6.13 -9.10
C GLY A 133 -13.86 -7.58 -9.59
N ALA A 134 -12.63 -8.02 -9.86
CA ALA A 134 -12.36 -9.38 -10.34
C ALA A 134 -12.74 -10.48 -9.33
N ASP A 135 -12.72 -10.18 -8.02
CA ASP A 135 -12.96 -11.16 -6.96
C ASP A 135 -14.43 -11.20 -6.49
N ASN A 136 -15.31 -10.36 -7.05
CA ASN A 136 -16.68 -10.10 -6.57
C ASN A 136 -16.73 -9.76 -5.06
N ILE A 137 -15.68 -9.12 -4.53
CA ILE A 137 -15.60 -8.70 -3.13
C ILE A 137 -16.10 -7.28 -3.02
N GLU A 138 -17.27 -7.13 -2.42
CA GLU A 138 -17.94 -5.85 -2.22
C GLU A 138 -17.31 -5.10 -1.04
N ALA A 139 -17.54 -3.80 -0.95
CA ALA A 139 -16.97 -2.99 0.11
C ALA A 139 -17.93 -1.92 0.64
N ILE A 140 -17.84 -1.65 1.94
CA ILE A 140 -18.47 -0.51 2.59
C ILE A 140 -17.39 0.43 3.11
N VAL A 141 -17.49 1.70 2.73
CA VAL A 141 -16.64 2.78 3.25
C VAL A 141 -17.47 3.68 4.17
N THR A 142 -17.01 3.89 5.39
CA THR A 142 -17.70 4.71 6.40
C THR A 142 -17.18 6.15 6.43
N VAL A 143 -17.94 7.03 7.08
CA VAL A 143 -17.66 8.48 7.13
C VAL A 143 -16.37 8.83 7.90
N ASN A 144 -15.88 7.94 8.77
CA ASN A 144 -14.60 8.07 9.47
C ASN A 144 -13.44 7.36 8.75
N ASN A 145 -13.65 6.91 7.51
CA ASN A 145 -12.69 6.17 6.68
C ASN A 145 -12.35 4.80 7.28
N ASN A 146 -13.35 4.03 7.71
CA ASN A 146 -13.18 2.58 7.82
C ASN A 146 -13.57 1.96 6.48
N ARG A 147 -12.87 0.90 6.09
CA ARG A 147 -13.17 0.06 4.92
C ARG A 147 -13.40 -1.36 5.40
N PHE A 148 -14.53 -1.93 5.00
CA PHE A 148 -14.90 -3.31 5.25
C PHE A 148 -15.19 -3.98 3.91
N SER A 149 -14.55 -5.12 3.64
CA SER A 149 -14.72 -5.89 2.41
C SER A 149 -15.32 -7.27 2.69
N GLY A 150 -16.20 -7.73 1.80
CA GLY A 150 -16.98 -8.94 2.02
C GLY A 150 -18.20 -9.02 1.10
N PHE A 151 -19.27 -9.65 1.59
CA PHE A 151 -20.53 -9.80 0.88
C PHE A 151 -21.64 -9.07 1.62
N ILE A 152 -22.37 -8.20 0.93
CA ILE A 152 -23.47 -7.40 1.48
C ILE A 152 -24.74 -8.24 1.49
N ASP A 153 -25.30 -8.51 2.66
CA ASP A 153 -26.44 -9.44 2.78
C ASP A 153 -27.77 -8.82 2.35
N ASP A 154 -27.83 -7.50 2.21
CA ASP A 154 -29.05 -6.78 1.84
C ASP A 154 -29.50 -7.11 0.40
N PRO A 155 -30.71 -7.67 0.20
CA PRO A 155 -31.15 -8.12 -1.12
C PRO A 155 -31.64 -6.97 -2.00
N VAL A 156 -32.01 -5.83 -1.41
CA VAL A 156 -32.70 -4.72 -2.10
C VAL A 156 -32.26 -3.37 -1.54
N PHE A 157 -32.05 -2.42 -2.43
CA PHE A 157 -31.88 -0.99 -2.15
C PHE A 157 -33.22 -0.29 -2.33
N VAL A 158 -33.75 0.24 -1.24
CA VAL A 158 -34.97 1.05 -1.26
C VAL A 158 -34.55 2.50 -1.51
N PHE A 159 -34.91 3.04 -2.67
CA PHE A 159 -34.46 4.36 -3.10
C PHE A 159 -35.65 5.28 -3.38
N LYS A 160 -35.59 6.51 -2.87
CA LYS A 160 -36.56 7.56 -3.20
C LYS A 160 -35.90 8.54 -4.15
N LEU A 161 -36.37 8.57 -5.40
CA LEU A 161 -35.90 9.51 -6.42
C LEU A 161 -36.19 10.95 -6.00
N GLN A 162 -35.41 11.93 -6.50
CA GLN A 162 -35.67 13.36 -6.28
C GLN A 162 -37.11 13.76 -6.67
N GLY A 163 -37.67 13.15 -7.73
CA GLY A 163 -39.07 13.34 -8.17
C GLY A 163 -40.13 12.74 -7.23
N GLY A 164 -39.74 12.14 -6.10
CA GLY A 164 -40.64 11.64 -5.06
C GLY A 164 -41.06 10.18 -5.20
N ALA A 165 -40.87 9.56 -6.36
CA ALA A 165 -41.16 8.15 -6.59
C ALA A 165 -40.24 7.24 -5.77
N ARG A 166 -40.83 6.24 -5.12
CA ARG A 166 -40.09 5.20 -4.37
C ARG A 166 -39.92 3.98 -5.28
N ILE A 167 -38.69 3.49 -5.38
CA ILE A 167 -38.32 2.32 -6.14
C ILE A 167 -37.57 1.32 -5.25
N GLU A 168 -37.65 0.06 -5.62
CA GLU A 168 -36.90 -1.03 -5.01
C GLU A 168 -36.00 -1.63 -6.07
N VAL A 169 -34.70 -1.49 -5.88
CA VAL A 169 -33.69 -1.96 -6.83
C VAL A 169 -33.01 -3.17 -6.21
N ARG A 170 -33.08 -4.31 -6.89
CA ARG A 170 -32.39 -5.52 -6.42
C ARG A 170 -30.87 -5.31 -6.42
N ARG A 171 -30.18 -5.87 -5.43
CA ARG A 171 -28.73 -5.74 -5.24
C ARG A 171 -27.94 -5.98 -6.53
N GLU A 172 -28.27 -7.03 -7.29
CA GLU A 172 -27.55 -7.40 -8.52
C GLU A 172 -27.63 -6.37 -9.64
N LYS A 173 -28.51 -5.37 -9.53
CA LYS A 173 -28.63 -4.27 -10.50
C LYS A 173 -27.85 -3.03 -10.09
N VAL A 174 -27.40 -2.95 -8.84
CA VAL A 174 -26.65 -1.82 -8.32
C VAL A 174 -25.16 -2.07 -8.52
N LEU A 175 -24.46 -1.02 -8.97
CA LEU A 175 -23.02 -1.00 -9.15
C LEU A 175 -22.34 -0.33 -7.96
N LYS A 176 -22.75 0.90 -7.62
CA LYS A 176 -22.19 1.69 -6.51
C LYS A 176 -23.29 2.52 -5.86
N VAL A 177 -23.12 2.81 -4.58
CA VAL A 177 -23.94 3.78 -3.84
C VAL A 177 -23.01 4.82 -3.25
N VAL A 178 -23.24 6.09 -3.55
CA VAL A 178 -22.52 7.21 -2.94
C VAL A 178 -23.51 8.00 -2.10
N PHE A 179 -23.25 8.08 -0.80
CA PHE A 179 -24.11 8.80 0.12
C PHE A 179 -23.71 10.26 0.18
N ARG A 180 -24.72 11.14 0.28
CA ARG A 180 -24.49 12.57 0.45
C ARG A 180 -23.73 12.88 1.73
N VAL A 181 -23.05 14.01 1.75
CA VAL A 181 -22.46 14.58 2.96
C VAL A 181 -23.58 15.01 3.92
N ARG A 182 -23.56 14.55 5.17
CA ARG A 182 -24.57 14.93 6.18
C ARG A 182 -23.93 15.74 7.30
N ASP A 183 -24.59 16.82 7.72
CA ASP A 183 -24.07 17.71 8.78
C ASP A 183 -23.93 17.03 10.15
N LYS A 184 -24.72 15.98 10.41
CA LYS A 184 -24.72 15.22 11.67
C LYS A 184 -23.63 14.13 11.74
N GLU A 185 -22.97 13.80 10.63
CA GLU A 185 -21.84 12.84 10.59
C GLU A 185 -20.64 13.34 11.43
N ARG A 186 -20.57 14.65 11.69
CA ARG A 186 -19.43 15.35 12.31
C ARG A 186 -19.37 15.22 13.84
N LYS A 187 -20.47 14.84 14.50
CA LYS A 187 -20.57 14.94 15.97
C LYS A 187 -20.38 13.59 16.65
N GLY A 188 -19.27 13.43 17.36
CA GLY A 188 -19.04 12.35 18.33
C GLY A 188 -18.33 11.12 17.79
N LEU A 189 -17.88 11.12 16.53
CA LEU A 189 -16.95 10.10 16.03
C LEU A 189 -15.54 10.42 16.52
N HIS A 190 -14.96 9.48 17.25
CA HIS A 190 -13.59 9.56 17.73
C HIS A 190 -12.83 8.38 17.15
N ARG A 191 -11.65 8.61 16.57
CA ARG A 191 -10.75 7.51 16.20
C ARG A 191 -10.05 7.03 17.47
N ARG A 192 -10.40 5.82 17.93
CA ARG A 192 -9.76 5.20 19.10
C ARG A 192 -8.51 4.44 18.67
N GLN A 193 -8.47 3.13 18.80
CA GLN A 193 -7.39 2.32 18.23
C GLN A 193 -7.66 2.05 16.75
N PHE A 194 -6.61 1.84 15.98
CA PHE A 194 -6.68 1.64 14.53
C PHE A 194 -6.16 0.25 14.15
N PHE A 195 -6.85 -0.44 13.26
CA PHE A 195 -6.54 -1.79 12.82
C PHE A 195 -6.34 -1.83 11.30
N VAL A 196 -5.30 -2.55 10.89
CA VAL A 196 -5.07 -2.99 9.52
C VAL A 196 -5.18 -4.50 9.51
N LEU A 197 -5.99 -5.03 8.61
CA LEU A 197 -6.16 -6.45 8.40
C LEU A 197 -5.35 -6.92 7.20
N LYS A 198 -5.02 -8.21 7.17
CA LYS A 198 -4.22 -8.82 6.09
C LYS A 198 -4.90 -8.81 4.72
N ASN A 199 -6.21 -8.65 4.68
CA ASN A 199 -6.98 -8.50 3.43
C ASN A 199 -7.04 -7.05 2.94
N GLY A 200 -6.32 -6.11 3.60
CA GLY A 200 -6.31 -4.70 3.25
C GLY A 200 -7.47 -3.89 3.85
N ASP A 201 -8.38 -4.52 4.59
CA ASP A 201 -9.39 -3.77 5.35
C ASP A 201 -8.77 -3.02 6.52
N TYR A 202 -9.41 -1.92 6.87
CA TYR A 202 -8.96 -1.09 7.97
C TYR A 202 -10.13 -0.45 8.69
N PHE A 203 -10.04 -0.38 10.01
CA PHE A 203 -11.08 0.22 10.83
C PHE A 203 -10.53 0.76 12.13
N SER A 204 -11.26 1.70 12.72
CA SER A 204 -11.01 2.20 14.06
C SER A 204 -12.09 1.77 15.07
N GLY A 205 -11.66 1.53 16.32
CA GLY A 205 -12.53 1.10 17.40
C GLY A 205 -11.81 1.01 18.75
N LYS A 206 -12.56 0.78 19.83
CA LYS A 206 -12.01 0.52 21.16
C LYS A 206 -11.70 -0.96 21.34
N VAL A 207 -10.44 -1.28 21.61
CA VAL A 207 -10.06 -2.61 22.12
C VAL A 207 -10.67 -2.79 23.50
N LEU A 208 -11.40 -3.88 23.70
CA LEU A 208 -12.07 -4.20 24.97
C LEU A 208 -11.24 -5.13 25.86
N ASN A 209 -10.24 -5.80 25.30
CA ASN A 209 -9.27 -6.58 26.06
C ASN A 209 -8.40 -5.64 26.91
N GLU A 210 -8.37 -5.82 28.23
CA GLU A 210 -7.54 -4.99 29.14
C GLU A 210 -6.04 -5.24 28.95
N ALA A 211 -5.67 -6.49 28.67
CA ALA A 211 -4.31 -6.91 28.42
C ALA A 211 -4.26 -8.01 27.36
N VAL A 212 -3.15 -8.06 26.63
CA VAL A 212 -2.79 -9.10 25.66
C VAL A 212 -1.68 -9.98 26.24
N GLN A 213 -1.80 -11.30 26.10
CA GLN A 213 -0.87 -12.26 26.70
C GLN A 213 0.15 -12.73 25.68
N VAL A 214 1.42 -12.33 25.81
CA VAL A 214 2.48 -12.73 24.88
C VAL A 214 3.29 -13.89 25.45
N ALA A 215 3.22 -15.03 24.76
CA ALA A 215 4.03 -16.20 25.04
C ALA A 215 5.43 -16.03 24.43
N THR A 216 6.42 -15.80 25.27
CA THR A 216 7.84 -15.82 24.87
C THR A 216 8.46 -17.19 25.16
N THR A 217 9.70 -17.42 24.71
CA THR A 217 10.46 -18.63 25.03
C THR A 217 10.63 -18.86 26.55
N TYR A 218 10.54 -17.80 27.36
CA TYR A 218 10.93 -17.85 28.78
C TYR A 218 9.78 -17.51 29.75
N ALA A 219 8.72 -16.83 29.29
CA ALA A 219 7.60 -16.41 30.14
C ALA A 219 6.35 -16.04 29.34
N GLN A 220 5.19 -16.09 30.02
CA GLN A 220 3.96 -15.43 29.59
C GLN A 220 3.97 -14.00 30.11
N ILE A 221 3.95 -13.02 29.21
CA ILE A 221 4.05 -11.61 29.55
C ILE A 221 2.68 -10.96 29.32
N PRO A 222 1.96 -10.55 30.39
CA PRO A 222 0.76 -9.73 30.24
C PRO A 222 1.20 -8.32 29.85
N VAL A 223 0.70 -7.83 28.71
CA VAL A 223 0.94 -6.48 28.25
C VAL A 223 -0.38 -5.72 28.26
N SER A 224 -0.47 -4.66 29.07
CA SER A 224 -1.62 -3.76 29.10
C SER A 224 -1.76 -3.06 27.76
N VAL A 225 -2.95 -3.09 27.16
CA VAL A 225 -3.22 -2.43 25.87
C VAL A 225 -2.99 -0.92 25.96
N ALA A 226 -3.16 -0.33 27.15
CA ALA A 226 -2.93 1.10 27.39
C ALA A 226 -1.45 1.52 27.28
N ASP A 227 -0.52 0.57 27.45
CA ASP A 227 0.93 0.83 27.37
C ASP A 227 1.50 0.51 26.00
N VAL A 228 0.67 0.00 25.07
CA VAL A 228 1.06 -0.40 23.73
C VAL A 228 1.02 0.80 22.78
N GLU A 229 2.04 0.92 21.95
CA GLU A 229 2.08 1.83 20.81
C GLU A 229 1.52 1.14 19.56
N ARG A 230 2.09 -0.02 19.23
CA ARG A 230 1.79 -0.79 18.02
C ARG A 230 2.00 -2.29 18.26
N VAL A 231 1.17 -3.11 17.64
CA VAL A 231 1.31 -4.57 17.58
C VAL A 231 1.36 -5.00 16.12
N VAL A 232 2.41 -5.71 15.73
CA VAL A 232 2.56 -6.28 14.38
C VAL A 232 2.43 -7.79 14.47
N PHE A 233 1.57 -8.37 13.63
CA PHE A 233 1.21 -9.79 13.62
C PHE A 233 1.79 -10.48 12.38
N ILE A 234 2.86 -11.25 12.56
CA ILE A 234 3.60 -11.89 11.47
C ILE A 234 3.23 -13.38 11.40
N GLY A 235 2.82 -13.86 10.23
CA GLY A 235 2.46 -15.27 9.98
C GLY A 235 0.97 -15.58 10.16
N GLY A 236 0.58 -16.86 10.09
CA GLY A 236 -0.83 -17.29 10.12
C GLY A 236 -1.36 -17.62 11.51
N ARG A 237 -1.73 -18.88 11.75
CA ARG A 237 -2.22 -19.35 13.06
C ARG A 237 -1.12 -19.22 14.10
N LYS A 238 -1.41 -18.54 15.22
CA LYS A 238 -0.45 -18.17 16.28
C LYS A 238 0.67 -17.27 15.75
N PRO A 239 0.34 -16.04 15.31
CA PRO A 239 1.30 -15.15 14.68
C PRO A 239 2.44 -14.80 15.65
N LEU A 240 3.66 -14.73 15.11
CA LEU A 240 4.76 -14.07 15.78
C LEU A 240 4.40 -12.60 15.91
N THR A 241 4.25 -12.16 17.14
CA THR A 241 3.73 -10.85 17.49
C THR A 241 4.87 -9.99 18.00
N THR A 242 5.05 -8.82 17.40
CA THR A 242 5.96 -7.77 17.89
C THR A 242 5.13 -6.65 18.48
N ILE A 243 5.19 -6.49 19.80
CA ILE A 243 4.57 -5.38 20.52
C ILE A 243 5.62 -4.32 20.76
N THR A 244 5.37 -3.11 20.26
CA THR A 244 6.13 -1.90 20.61
C THR A 244 5.35 -1.16 21.68
N LEU A 245 5.96 -0.93 22.84
CA LEU A 245 5.39 -0.17 23.94
C LEU A 245 5.65 1.32 23.76
N LEU A 246 4.84 2.16 24.40
CA LEU A 246 4.95 3.61 24.33
C LEU A 246 6.27 4.18 24.88
N ASN A 247 7.03 3.38 25.63
CA ASN A 247 8.36 3.73 26.14
C ASN A 247 9.50 3.32 25.18
N GLY A 248 9.18 2.71 24.03
CA GLY A 248 10.12 2.22 23.03
C GLY A 248 10.55 0.76 23.22
N ASP A 249 10.17 0.11 24.32
CA ASP A 249 10.50 -1.31 24.54
C ASP A 249 9.75 -2.19 23.55
N LYS A 250 10.41 -3.29 23.14
CA LYS A 250 9.84 -4.28 22.23
C LYS A 250 9.69 -5.62 22.94
N VAL A 251 8.49 -6.18 22.88
CA VAL A 251 8.18 -7.53 23.34
C VAL A 251 7.85 -8.38 22.12
N GLN A 252 8.58 -9.48 21.93
CA GLN A 252 8.35 -10.41 20.83
C GLN A 252 7.96 -11.79 21.37
N GLY A 253 6.93 -12.39 20.80
CA GLY A 253 6.47 -13.72 21.15
C GLY A 253 5.20 -14.09 20.41
N VAL A 254 4.61 -15.22 20.76
CA VAL A 254 3.34 -15.66 20.18
C VAL A 254 2.21 -15.08 21.00
N LEU A 255 1.27 -14.38 20.36
CA LEU A 255 0.10 -13.91 21.07
C LEU A 255 -0.82 -15.09 21.43
N SER A 256 -1.10 -15.22 22.73
CA SER A 256 -1.93 -16.27 23.32
C SER A 256 -3.42 -15.93 23.26
N THR A 257 -3.72 -14.64 23.16
CA THR A 257 -5.07 -14.11 23.02
C THR A 257 -5.57 -14.42 21.60
N GLU A 258 -6.58 -15.28 21.47
CA GLU A 258 -7.04 -15.76 20.16
C GLU A 258 -7.87 -14.72 19.41
N ASP A 259 -8.76 -14.01 20.11
CA ASP A 259 -9.64 -12.97 19.57
C ASP A 259 -9.40 -11.61 20.23
N ILE A 260 -9.41 -10.56 19.41
CA ILE A 260 -9.43 -9.17 19.86
C ILE A 260 -10.86 -8.67 19.71
N GLU A 261 -11.46 -8.29 20.83
CA GLU A 261 -12.80 -7.72 20.86
C GLU A 261 -12.71 -6.21 20.65
N VAL A 262 -13.42 -5.72 19.64
CA VAL A 262 -13.41 -4.31 19.27
C VAL A 262 -14.83 -3.75 19.24
N ASP A 263 -15.04 -2.66 19.95
CA ASP A 263 -16.21 -1.79 19.82
C ASP A 263 -15.92 -0.76 18.73
N LEU A 264 -16.53 -0.90 17.54
CA LEU A 264 -16.24 -0.06 16.38
C LEU A 264 -16.65 1.40 16.63
N ASP A 265 -15.87 2.34 16.11
CA ASP A 265 -16.21 3.77 16.21
C ASP A 265 -17.48 4.14 15.43
N VAL A 266 -17.83 3.31 14.45
CA VAL A 266 -19.06 3.39 13.65
C VAL A 266 -20.21 2.55 14.21
N GLY A 267 -20.05 2.04 15.43
CA GLY A 267 -21.03 1.20 16.11
C GLY A 267 -20.92 -0.28 15.77
N GLY A 268 -21.35 -1.10 16.72
CA GLY A 268 -21.24 -2.56 16.64
C GLY A 268 -20.00 -3.09 17.36
N ARG A 269 -20.10 -4.33 17.84
CA ARG A 269 -18.99 -5.06 18.47
C ARG A 269 -18.58 -6.21 17.58
N ILE A 270 -17.30 -6.29 17.26
CA ILE A 270 -16.73 -7.37 16.44
C ILE A 270 -15.67 -8.13 17.25
N LYS A 271 -15.48 -9.39 16.87
CA LYS A 271 -14.39 -10.24 17.35
C LYS A 271 -13.51 -10.56 16.16
N VAL A 272 -12.28 -10.10 16.17
CA VAL A 272 -11.33 -10.34 15.08
C VAL A 272 -10.26 -11.29 15.59
N TYR A 273 -10.12 -12.43 14.90
CA TYR A 273 -9.04 -13.36 15.20
C TYR A 273 -7.69 -12.74 14.87
N GLN A 274 -6.71 -12.95 15.75
CA GLN A 274 -5.36 -12.39 15.62
C GLN A 274 -4.65 -12.75 14.30
N ASP A 275 -5.02 -13.86 13.66
CA ASP A 275 -4.45 -14.30 12.39
C ASP A 275 -4.96 -13.47 11.19
N ARG A 276 -6.04 -12.69 11.37
CA ARG A 276 -6.58 -11.77 10.35
C ARG A 276 -6.03 -10.37 10.44
N ILE A 277 -5.50 -10.00 11.61
CA ILE A 277 -4.91 -8.68 11.86
C ILE A 277 -3.49 -8.69 11.32
N ASP A 278 -3.14 -7.64 10.59
CA ASP A 278 -1.76 -7.36 10.19
C ASP A 278 -1.09 -6.49 11.25
N THR A 279 -1.68 -5.33 11.53
CA THR A 279 -1.14 -4.36 12.48
C THR A 279 -2.26 -3.70 13.29
N MET A 280 -2.03 -3.53 14.59
CA MET A 280 -2.89 -2.77 15.50
C MET A 280 -2.11 -1.58 16.05
N TYR A 281 -2.64 -0.38 15.89
CA TYR A 281 -2.10 0.86 16.46
C TYR A 281 -2.94 1.27 17.66
N CYS A 282 -2.29 1.34 18.82
CA CYS A 282 -2.97 1.55 20.10
C CYS A 282 -2.99 3.03 20.53
N ILE A 283 -2.27 3.90 19.83
CA ILE A 283 -2.29 5.34 20.06
C ILE A 283 -3.65 5.90 19.63
N VAL A 284 -4.38 6.48 20.58
CA VAL A 284 -5.70 7.09 20.33
C VAL A 284 -5.56 8.23 19.32
N GLY A 285 -6.38 8.20 18.28
CA GLY A 285 -6.41 9.23 17.23
C GLY A 285 -5.28 9.15 16.21
N TYR A 286 -4.33 8.22 16.39
CA TYR A 286 -3.26 8.00 15.42
C TYR A 286 -3.78 7.20 14.22
N VAL A 287 -3.56 7.75 13.05
CA VAL A 287 -3.66 7.03 11.78
C VAL A 287 -2.25 7.05 11.20
N PRO A 288 -1.63 5.88 10.95
CA PRO A 288 -0.33 5.80 10.32
C PRO A 288 -0.35 6.45 8.94
N ASP A 289 0.77 7.05 8.54
CA ASP A 289 0.91 7.72 7.25
C ASP A 289 0.77 6.75 6.07
N ASP A 290 1.11 5.47 6.30
CA ASP A 290 0.94 4.36 5.36
C ASP A 290 -0.52 3.87 5.29
N ILE A 291 -1.36 4.31 6.24
CA ILE A 291 -2.79 4.07 6.17
C ILE A 291 -3.41 5.23 5.40
N PRO A 292 -3.96 4.94 4.24
CA PRO A 292 -4.46 5.95 3.34
C PRO A 292 -5.67 6.66 3.96
N CYS A 293 -5.47 7.90 4.40
CA CYS A 293 -6.57 8.84 4.56
C CYS A 293 -7.12 9.16 3.16
N GLY A 294 -8.03 8.29 2.70
CA GLY A 294 -8.52 8.24 1.33
C GLY A 294 -7.83 7.20 0.47
N MET A 295 -7.98 5.90 0.78
CA MET A 295 -7.88 4.89 -0.28
C MET A 295 -9.29 4.52 -0.73
N PRO A 296 -9.70 5.00 -1.92
CA PRO A 296 -10.29 4.10 -2.89
C PRO A 296 -9.35 2.88 -3.06
N PHE A 297 -9.75 1.89 -3.82
CA PHE A 297 -8.78 1.01 -4.48
C PHE A 297 -7.43 1.71 -4.74
N VAL A 298 -6.30 1.02 -4.64
CA VAL A 298 -5.12 1.43 -5.41
C VAL A 298 -5.46 1.22 -6.90
N SER A 299 -6.42 2.00 -7.42
CA SER A 299 -6.28 2.71 -8.66
C SER A 299 -5.43 3.93 -8.31
N GLY A 300 -4.16 3.69 -7.99
CA GLY A 300 -3.21 4.73 -7.63
C GLY A 300 -3.13 5.70 -8.79
N GLN A 301 -3.69 6.91 -8.62
CA GLN A 301 -3.54 8.06 -9.49
C GLN A 301 -3.31 7.65 -10.95
N GLN A 302 -4.25 6.91 -11.55
CA GLN A 302 -3.95 6.30 -12.83
C GLN A 302 -3.69 7.38 -13.87
N VAL A 303 -2.54 7.30 -14.52
CA VAL A 303 -2.26 8.15 -15.67
C VAL A 303 -2.71 7.38 -16.89
N VAL A 304 -3.63 7.98 -17.65
CA VAL A 304 -4.04 7.44 -18.94
C VAL A 304 -3.40 8.29 -20.03
N LEU A 305 -2.58 7.67 -20.86
CA LEU A 305 -2.08 8.26 -22.08
C LEU A 305 -3.03 7.88 -23.21
N ASP A 306 -3.64 8.87 -23.84
CA ASP A 306 -4.43 8.69 -25.05
C ASP A 306 -3.48 8.66 -26.25
N LEU A 307 -3.44 7.55 -26.98
CA LEU A 307 -2.58 7.37 -28.15
C LEU A 307 -3.34 7.68 -29.46
N GLY A 308 -4.63 8.02 -29.37
CA GLY A 308 -5.53 8.19 -30.50
C GLY A 308 -6.17 6.88 -30.98
N ASN A 309 -7.13 6.98 -31.89
CA ASN A 309 -7.90 5.84 -32.44
C ASN A 309 -8.53 4.93 -31.37
N ASP A 310 -9.04 5.53 -30.29
CA ASP A 310 -9.62 4.83 -29.14
C ASP A 310 -8.65 3.90 -28.38
N VAL A 311 -7.35 3.98 -28.66
CA VAL A 311 -6.31 3.21 -27.96
C VAL A 311 -5.70 4.06 -26.84
N LYS A 312 -5.68 3.47 -25.64
CA LYS A 312 -5.18 4.12 -24.43
C LYS A 312 -4.15 3.24 -23.75
N MET A 313 -3.27 3.85 -22.98
CA MET A 313 -2.34 3.16 -22.11
C MET A 313 -2.49 3.69 -20.69
N THR A 314 -2.83 2.80 -19.77
CA THR A 314 -3.11 3.12 -18.37
C THR A 314 -1.93 2.72 -17.50
N PHE A 315 -1.58 3.57 -16.55
CA PHE A 315 -0.48 3.35 -15.63
C PHE A 315 -0.95 3.47 -14.18
N ALA A 316 -0.44 2.62 -13.29
CA ALA A 316 -0.64 2.71 -11.84
C ALA A 316 0.56 3.40 -11.18
N LEU A 317 0.29 4.25 -10.18
CA LEU A 317 1.34 4.84 -9.35
C LEU A 317 1.92 3.77 -8.41
N ILE A 318 3.23 3.52 -8.52
CA ILE A 318 3.98 2.66 -7.63
C ILE A 318 4.64 3.53 -6.56
N PRO A 319 4.34 3.31 -5.27
CA PRO A 319 4.89 4.14 -4.20
C PRO A 319 6.39 3.91 -4.01
N PRO A 320 7.12 4.89 -3.43
CA PRO A 320 8.46 4.60 -2.92
C PRO A 320 8.37 3.57 -1.78
N GLY A 321 9.43 2.79 -1.59
CA GLY A 321 9.47 1.79 -0.55
C GLY A 321 10.73 0.96 -0.56
N GLU A 322 10.77 -0.01 0.34
CA GLU A 322 11.90 -0.92 0.50
C GLU A 322 11.43 -2.36 0.36
N PHE A 323 12.26 -3.20 -0.24
CA PHE A 323 12.00 -4.63 -0.34
C PHE A 323 13.28 -5.46 -0.42
N VAL A 324 13.13 -6.76 -0.18
CA VAL A 324 14.21 -7.73 -0.35
C VAL A 324 14.14 -8.29 -1.77
N MET A 325 15.16 -8.01 -2.58
CA MET A 325 15.27 -8.47 -3.96
C MET A 325 15.97 -9.83 -4.03
N GLY A 326 15.49 -10.69 -4.91
CA GLY A 326 15.98 -12.07 -5.06
C GLY A 326 15.23 -13.09 -4.22
N SER A 327 15.61 -14.36 -4.34
CA SER A 327 14.94 -15.49 -3.68
C SER A 327 15.79 -16.15 -2.60
N PRO A 328 15.18 -16.62 -1.49
CA PRO A 328 15.90 -17.37 -0.47
C PRO A 328 16.37 -18.72 -1.03
N ALA A 329 17.50 -19.22 -0.53
CA ALA A 329 18.09 -20.48 -1.01
C ALA A 329 17.15 -21.70 -0.92
N SER A 330 16.13 -21.63 -0.07
CA SER A 330 15.10 -22.66 0.12
C SER A 330 13.87 -22.51 -0.78
N GLU A 331 13.77 -21.46 -1.60
CA GLU A 331 12.61 -21.25 -2.48
C GLU A 331 12.55 -22.34 -3.56
N LEU A 332 11.36 -22.94 -3.72
CA LEU A 332 11.14 -23.98 -4.71
C LEU A 332 11.28 -23.42 -6.14
N GLY A 333 12.10 -24.08 -6.95
CA GLY A 333 12.31 -23.68 -8.36
C GLY A 333 13.30 -22.53 -8.55
N ARG A 334 14.01 -22.10 -7.49
CA ARG A 334 15.07 -21.09 -7.54
C ARG A 334 16.24 -21.48 -8.44
N TYR A 335 16.76 -20.50 -9.19
CA TYR A 335 18.04 -20.55 -9.91
C TYR A 335 19.14 -19.79 -9.15
N ASP A 336 20.40 -20.09 -9.47
CA ASP A 336 21.56 -19.55 -8.75
C ASP A 336 21.74 -18.04 -8.92
N ASN A 337 21.33 -17.47 -10.07
CA ASN A 337 21.46 -16.05 -10.39
C ASN A 337 20.47 -15.14 -9.66
N GLU A 338 19.58 -15.69 -8.84
CA GLU A 338 18.56 -14.95 -8.08
C GLU A 338 19.00 -14.57 -6.67
N GLY A 339 20.23 -14.91 -6.30
CA GLY A 339 20.81 -14.54 -5.01
C GLY A 339 22.20 -13.94 -5.15
N PRO A 340 22.77 -13.48 -4.02
CA PRO A 340 22.15 -13.44 -2.69
C PRO A 340 20.99 -12.44 -2.59
N GLN A 341 20.07 -12.69 -1.67
CA GLN A 341 19.05 -11.70 -1.32
C GLN A 341 19.70 -10.46 -0.73
N HIS A 342 19.22 -9.28 -1.14
CA HIS A 342 19.74 -8.00 -0.69
C HIS A 342 18.64 -6.94 -0.59
N GLN A 343 18.89 -5.90 0.19
CA GLN A 343 17.92 -4.84 0.43
C GLN A 343 17.96 -3.82 -0.71
N VAL A 344 16.80 -3.47 -1.24
CA VAL A 344 16.64 -2.38 -2.20
C VAL A 344 15.72 -1.31 -1.62
N THR A 345 16.11 -0.05 -1.77
CA THR A 345 15.29 1.12 -1.42
C THR A 345 14.99 1.92 -2.70
N LEU A 346 13.71 2.08 -3.04
CA LEU A 346 13.22 2.97 -4.09
C LEU A 346 12.68 4.24 -3.44
N THR A 347 13.38 5.37 -3.60
CA THR A 347 13.07 6.59 -2.85
C THR A 347 12.05 7.49 -3.54
N LYS A 348 11.72 7.20 -4.79
CA LYS A 348 10.79 7.99 -5.60
C LYS A 348 9.68 7.11 -6.14
N PRO A 349 8.44 7.60 -6.19
CA PRO A 349 7.40 6.94 -6.92
C PRO A 349 7.68 6.98 -8.43
N TYR A 350 7.08 6.06 -9.15
CA TYR A 350 7.03 6.02 -10.62
C TYR A 350 5.69 5.43 -11.04
N TYR A 351 5.27 5.69 -12.27
CA TYR A 351 4.10 5.07 -12.85
C TYR A 351 4.51 3.82 -13.63
N MET A 352 3.79 2.71 -13.51
CA MET A 352 4.03 1.50 -14.30
C MET A 352 2.79 1.15 -15.10
N GLY A 353 2.95 0.75 -16.37
CA GLY A 353 1.84 0.28 -17.20
C GLY A 353 1.09 -0.85 -16.50
N ILE A 354 -0.25 -0.76 -16.40
CA ILE A 354 -1.03 -1.76 -15.67
C ILE A 354 -1.01 -3.14 -16.33
N THR A 355 -0.68 -3.17 -17.62
CA THR A 355 -0.56 -4.35 -18.49
C THR A 355 0.74 -4.24 -19.31
N GLU A 356 1.13 -5.33 -19.95
CA GLU A 356 2.16 -5.33 -21.00
C GLU A 356 1.73 -4.40 -22.15
N VAL A 357 2.69 -3.89 -22.93
CA VAL A 357 2.36 -3.07 -24.12
C VAL A 357 1.61 -3.94 -25.13
N THR A 358 0.41 -3.51 -25.53
CA THR A 358 -0.41 -4.27 -26.47
C THR A 358 0.03 -4.06 -27.92
N GLN A 359 -0.37 -4.97 -28.80
CA GLN A 359 -0.10 -4.85 -30.24
C GLN A 359 -0.71 -3.59 -30.84
N ALA A 360 -1.90 -3.18 -30.39
CA ALA A 360 -2.52 -1.93 -30.86
C ALA A 360 -1.72 -0.69 -30.42
N GLN A 361 -1.24 -0.66 -29.17
CA GLN A 361 -0.41 0.43 -28.66
C GLN A 361 0.91 0.49 -29.44
N TYR A 362 1.58 -0.65 -29.62
CA TYR A 362 2.83 -0.73 -30.38
C TYR A 362 2.67 -0.27 -31.84
N GLN A 363 1.63 -0.76 -32.52
CA GLN A 363 1.34 -0.41 -33.92
C GLN A 363 1.09 1.08 -34.14
N ILE A 364 0.47 1.77 -33.17
CA ILE A 364 0.25 3.22 -33.25
C ILE A 364 1.55 3.99 -33.15
N ILE A 365 2.44 3.60 -32.22
CA ILE A 365 3.69 4.32 -31.95
C ILE A 365 4.75 4.02 -33.01
N MET A 366 4.89 2.75 -33.40
CA MET A 366 5.98 2.28 -34.27
C MET A 366 5.57 2.14 -35.74
N GLY A 367 4.27 2.13 -36.04
CA GLY A 367 3.76 2.00 -37.41
C GLY A 367 3.82 0.57 -37.98
N ASN A 368 4.23 -0.43 -37.20
CA ASN A 368 4.26 -1.84 -37.56
C ASN A 368 3.88 -2.74 -36.36
N ASN A 369 3.65 -4.03 -36.62
CA ASN A 369 3.38 -5.03 -35.59
C ASN A 369 4.19 -6.30 -35.92
N PRO A 370 5.27 -6.60 -35.15
CA PRO A 370 6.13 -7.75 -35.39
C PRO A 370 5.63 -9.05 -34.76
N SER A 371 4.53 -9.01 -33.99
CA SER A 371 4.01 -10.15 -33.26
C SER A 371 3.68 -11.35 -34.15
N LYS A 372 4.00 -12.54 -33.65
CA LYS A 372 3.61 -13.82 -34.24
C LYS A 372 2.14 -14.15 -34.01
N PHE A 373 1.61 -13.88 -32.81
CA PHE A 373 0.21 -14.09 -32.49
C PHE A 373 -0.57 -12.81 -32.79
N ALA A 374 -1.64 -12.88 -33.56
CA ALA A 374 -2.36 -11.68 -33.98
C ALA A 374 -3.56 -11.37 -33.07
N GLY A 375 -3.59 -10.16 -32.51
CA GLY A 375 -4.75 -9.63 -31.78
C GLY A 375 -4.44 -8.28 -31.15
N SER A 376 -5.34 -7.30 -31.27
CA SER A 376 -5.11 -5.91 -30.83
C SER A 376 -4.76 -5.80 -29.35
N ASP A 377 -5.41 -6.62 -28.54
CA ASP A 377 -5.34 -6.58 -27.08
C ASP A 377 -4.34 -7.61 -26.52
N LEU A 378 -3.69 -8.39 -27.40
CA LEU A 378 -2.58 -9.25 -27.01
C LEU A 378 -1.34 -8.40 -26.70
N PRO A 379 -0.42 -8.87 -25.84
CA PRO A 379 0.87 -8.23 -25.70
C PRO A 379 1.61 -8.23 -27.03
N VAL A 380 2.37 -7.17 -27.29
CA VAL A 380 3.35 -7.19 -28.38
C VAL A 380 4.50 -8.13 -28.00
N GLU A 381 4.86 -9.00 -28.93
CA GLU A 381 5.97 -9.94 -28.79
C GLU A 381 6.78 -9.98 -30.09
N HIS A 382 7.85 -10.78 -30.14
CA HIS A 382 8.84 -10.72 -31.22
C HIS A 382 9.55 -9.37 -31.36
N VAL A 383 9.56 -8.60 -30.26
CA VAL A 383 10.28 -7.33 -30.11
C VAL A 383 11.59 -7.57 -29.36
N SER A 384 12.65 -6.90 -29.82
CA SER A 384 13.94 -6.92 -29.14
C SER A 384 14.02 -5.82 -28.08
N TRP A 385 15.03 -5.88 -27.22
CA TRP A 385 15.27 -4.81 -26.25
C TRP A 385 15.45 -3.45 -26.95
N ASN A 386 16.15 -3.44 -28.09
CA ASN A 386 16.36 -2.23 -28.89
C ASN A 386 15.02 -1.66 -29.39
N ASP A 387 14.09 -2.50 -29.88
CA ASP A 387 12.78 -2.01 -30.31
C ASP A 387 11.96 -1.45 -29.15
N ALA A 388 12.03 -2.12 -27.98
CA ALA A 388 11.30 -1.70 -26.79
C ALA A 388 11.83 -0.35 -26.27
N ALA A 389 13.14 -0.13 -26.33
CA ALA A 389 13.77 1.15 -26.04
C ALA A 389 13.37 2.23 -27.06
N GLU A 390 13.35 1.91 -28.36
CA GLU A 390 12.89 2.83 -29.41
C GLU A 390 11.41 3.21 -29.23
N PHE A 391 10.55 2.25 -28.86
CA PHE A 391 9.15 2.53 -28.50
C PHE A 391 9.05 3.52 -27.34
N CYS A 392 9.86 3.35 -26.29
CA CYS A 392 9.87 4.27 -25.15
C CYS A 392 10.28 5.70 -25.56
N VAL A 393 11.27 5.83 -26.44
CA VAL A 393 11.70 7.14 -27.00
C VAL A 393 10.57 7.76 -27.81
N ALA A 394 9.99 7.02 -28.75
CA ALA A 394 8.90 7.51 -29.59
C ALA A 394 7.66 7.92 -28.77
N LEU A 395 7.30 7.13 -27.75
CA LEU A 395 6.21 7.46 -26.84
C LEU A 395 6.53 8.68 -25.97
N SER A 396 7.79 8.84 -25.56
CA SER A 396 8.24 10.04 -24.83
C SER A 396 8.10 11.30 -25.68
N ASP A 397 8.57 11.25 -26.93
CA ASP A 397 8.48 12.36 -27.89
C ASP A 397 7.03 12.73 -28.18
N MET A 398 6.15 11.74 -28.32
CA MET A 398 4.73 11.97 -28.57
C MET A 398 3.99 12.60 -27.39
N THR A 399 4.33 12.19 -26.16
CA THR A 399 3.56 12.56 -24.96
C THR A 399 4.19 13.71 -24.15
N GLY A 400 5.46 14.03 -24.41
CA GLY A 400 6.24 14.97 -23.60
C GLY A 400 6.52 14.46 -22.18
N ARG A 401 6.34 13.16 -21.93
CA ARG A 401 6.60 12.50 -20.65
C ARG A 401 7.84 11.63 -20.80
N ILE A 402 8.60 11.44 -19.72
CA ILE A 402 9.73 10.52 -19.74
C ILE A 402 9.20 9.10 -19.59
N VAL A 403 9.26 8.33 -20.68
CA VAL A 403 8.89 6.91 -20.72
C VAL A 403 10.15 6.08 -20.94
N ARG A 404 10.26 4.97 -20.21
CA ARG A 404 11.41 4.06 -20.26
C ARG A 404 11.00 2.64 -19.90
N LEU A 405 11.90 1.70 -20.14
CA LEU A 405 11.79 0.36 -19.55
C LEU A 405 11.96 0.44 -18.02
N PRO A 406 11.27 -0.41 -17.24
CA PRO A 406 11.51 -0.52 -15.81
C PRO A 406 12.94 -0.97 -15.55
N THR A 407 13.51 -0.55 -14.43
CA THR A 407 14.67 -1.26 -13.91
C THR A 407 14.25 -2.64 -13.42
N GLU A 408 15.20 -3.57 -13.34
CA GLU A 408 14.95 -4.90 -12.82
C GLU A 408 14.38 -4.84 -11.38
N ALA A 409 14.90 -3.92 -10.58
CA ALA A 409 14.46 -3.72 -9.21
C ALA A 409 13.07 -3.08 -9.12
N GLU A 410 12.76 -2.10 -9.98
CA GLU A 410 11.41 -1.55 -10.09
C GLU A 410 10.42 -2.65 -10.47
N TRP A 411 10.76 -3.47 -11.46
CA TRP A 411 9.93 -4.58 -11.89
C TRP A 411 9.67 -5.58 -10.77
N GLU A 412 10.70 -6.03 -10.04
CA GLU A 412 10.50 -7.01 -8.96
C GLU A 412 9.73 -6.42 -7.78
N TYR A 413 10.01 -5.16 -7.42
CA TYR A 413 9.24 -4.46 -6.39
C TYR A 413 7.75 -4.40 -6.74
N ALA A 414 7.46 -4.01 -7.98
CA ALA A 414 6.11 -3.89 -8.50
C ALA A 414 5.41 -5.24 -8.60
N CYS A 415 6.12 -6.29 -9.06
CA CYS A 415 5.64 -7.67 -9.12
C CYS A 415 5.25 -8.21 -7.74
N ARG A 416 6.12 -7.98 -6.74
CA ARG A 416 5.93 -8.44 -5.37
C ARG A 416 4.83 -7.70 -4.64
N ALA A 417 4.64 -6.41 -4.91
CA ALA A 417 3.59 -5.56 -4.33
C ALA A 417 3.43 -5.74 -2.80
N GLY A 418 4.57 -5.74 -2.09
CA GLY A 418 4.63 -5.90 -0.63
C GLY A 418 4.82 -7.33 -0.11
N THR A 419 4.77 -8.35 -0.98
CA THR A 419 5.00 -9.74 -0.59
C THR A 419 6.47 -10.15 -0.65
N THR A 420 6.84 -11.19 0.09
CA THR A 420 8.17 -11.82 0.06
C THR A 420 8.14 -13.25 -0.47
N THR A 421 6.98 -13.66 -1.01
CA THR A 421 6.69 -15.02 -1.46
C THR A 421 7.18 -15.28 -2.88
N ARG A 422 7.10 -16.55 -3.29
CA ARG A 422 7.48 -17.05 -4.63
C ARG A 422 6.76 -16.32 -5.77
N PHE A 423 5.48 -15.99 -5.56
CA PHE A 423 4.63 -15.17 -6.44
C PHE A 423 4.06 -13.98 -5.66
N GLY A 424 3.55 -12.95 -6.34
CA GLY A 424 2.91 -11.79 -5.72
C GLY A 424 1.62 -12.09 -4.95
N PHE A 425 1.12 -13.31 -5.04
CA PHE A 425 -0.11 -13.80 -4.38
C PHE A 425 0.13 -14.99 -3.43
N GLY A 426 1.38 -15.42 -3.22
CA GLY A 426 1.72 -16.52 -2.32
C GLY A 426 2.77 -17.49 -2.88
N ASP A 427 2.89 -18.66 -2.27
CA ASP A 427 3.94 -19.66 -2.61
C ASP A 427 3.44 -20.86 -3.45
N SER A 428 2.13 -20.93 -3.71
CA SER A 428 1.50 -22.12 -4.29
C SER A 428 1.22 -21.99 -5.78
N ASP A 429 1.69 -22.98 -6.55
CA ASP A 429 1.41 -23.10 -7.99
C ASP A 429 -0.10 -23.25 -8.29
N SER A 430 -0.90 -23.77 -7.34
CA SER A 430 -2.33 -24.00 -7.58
C SER A 430 -3.11 -22.71 -7.82
N GLN A 431 -2.60 -21.57 -7.36
CA GLN A 431 -3.23 -20.27 -7.55
C GLN A 431 -2.78 -19.60 -8.85
N LEU A 432 -1.66 -20.01 -9.47
CA LEU A 432 -1.07 -19.34 -10.64
C LEU A 432 -2.05 -19.19 -11.81
N SER A 433 -2.90 -20.19 -12.05
CA SER A 433 -3.91 -20.14 -13.12
C SER A 433 -4.98 -19.04 -12.97
N GLN A 434 -5.18 -18.51 -11.76
CA GLN A 434 -6.09 -17.39 -11.47
C GLN A 434 -5.46 -16.04 -11.81
N TYR A 435 -4.14 -15.97 -11.72
CA TYR A 435 -3.36 -14.75 -11.92
C TYR A 435 -2.72 -14.66 -13.30
N GLU A 436 -2.64 -15.77 -14.06
CA GLU A 436 -1.73 -15.76 -15.20
C GLU A 436 -1.99 -16.79 -16.32
N TRP A 437 -1.43 -16.51 -17.50
CA TRP A 437 -1.26 -17.42 -18.63
C TRP A 437 0.16 -17.98 -18.71
N TYR A 438 0.30 -19.29 -18.51
CA TYR A 438 1.57 -20.01 -18.54
C TYR A 438 1.38 -21.35 -19.25
N LYS A 439 2.44 -22.17 -19.35
CA LYS A 439 2.45 -23.41 -20.15
C LYS A 439 1.20 -24.28 -20.02
N ASP A 440 0.67 -24.45 -18.81
CA ASP A 440 -0.39 -25.42 -18.55
C ASP A 440 -1.80 -24.90 -18.91
N ASN A 441 -2.00 -23.59 -19.02
CA ASN A 441 -3.32 -22.99 -19.28
C ASN A 441 -3.39 -22.05 -20.49
N SER A 442 -2.26 -21.70 -21.10
CA SER A 442 -2.20 -20.76 -22.24
C SER A 442 -2.71 -21.34 -23.56
N GLY A 443 -2.82 -22.66 -23.67
CA GLY A 443 -3.16 -23.30 -24.95
C GLY A 443 -2.11 -23.10 -26.04
N GLY A 444 -0.89 -22.70 -25.68
CA GLY A 444 0.22 -22.56 -26.61
C GLY A 444 0.31 -21.22 -27.34
N GLN A 445 -0.23 -20.15 -26.75
CA GLN A 445 -0.19 -18.79 -27.31
C GLN A 445 -0.31 -17.71 -26.23
N THR A 446 -0.05 -16.45 -26.59
CA THR A 446 -0.37 -15.28 -25.76
C THR A 446 -1.87 -15.05 -25.67
N HIS A 447 -2.30 -14.33 -24.63
CA HIS A 447 -3.70 -13.99 -24.38
C HIS A 447 -3.88 -12.49 -24.22
N PRO A 448 -5.12 -11.97 -24.37
CA PRO A 448 -5.38 -10.56 -24.16
C PRO A 448 -4.98 -10.15 -22.75
N VAL A 449 -4.34 -8.99 -22.64
CA VAL A 449 -3.82 -8.47 -21.37
C VAL A 449 -4.95 -8.21 -20.37
N GLY A 450 -4.65 -8.28 -19.08
CA GLY A 450 -5.58 -7.88 -18.02
C GLY A 450 -6.78 -8.82 -17.82
N GLN A 451 -6.73 -10.05 -18.33
CA GLN A 451 -7.82 -11.02 -18.20
C GLN A 451 -7.78 -11.84 -16.89
N LYS A 452 -6.71 -11.71 -16.12
CA LYS A 452 -6.47 -12.45 -14.87
C LYS A 452 -6.51 -11.51 -13.66
N SER A 453 -6.42 -12.07 -12.46
CA SER A 453 -6.41 -11.24 -11.24
C SER A 453 -5.14 -10.37 -11.17
N PRO A 454 -5.25 -9.07 -10.84
CA PRO A 454 -4.09 -8.22 -10.65
C PRO A 454 -3.41 -8.48 -9.30
N ASN A 455 -2.18 -8.01 -9.15
CA ASN A 455 -1.51 -7.94 -7.84
C ASN A 455 -2.01 -6.75 -6.99
N PRO A 456 -1.60 -6.62 -5.71
CA PRO A 456 -2.02 -5.51 -4.84
C PRO A 456 -1.74 -4.08 -5.34
N PHE A 457 -0.85 -3.88 -6.32
CA PHE A 457 -0.62 -2.59 -6.97
C PHE A 457 -1.51 -2.36 -8.21
N GLY A 458 -2.42 -3.28 -8.52
CA GLY A 458 -3.30 -3.20 -9.69
C GLY A 458 -2.61 -3.55 -11.00
N LEU A 459 -1.48 -4.26 -10.95
CA LEU A 459 -0.74 -4.71 -12.14
C LEU A 459 -1.17 -6.12 -12.53
N PHE A 460 -1.43 -6.30 -13.81
CA PHE A 460 -1.81 -7.57 -14.42
C PHE A 460 -0.61 -8.21 -15.13
N ASP A 461 -0.71 -9.52 -15.32
CA ASP A 461 0.20 -10.30 -16.18
C ASP A 461 1.68 -10.28 -15.72
N MET A 462 1.93 -10.08 -14.42
CA MET A 462 3.28 -9.97 -13.86
C MET A 462 4.00 -11.32 -13.71
N HIS A 463 3.33 -12.44 -13.98
CA HIS A 463 3.84 -13.78 -13.72
C HIS A 463 3.82 -14.69 -14.97
N GLY A 464 3.58 -14.16 -16.17
CA GLY A 464 3.45 -14.96 -17.39
C GLY A 464 3.00 -14.12 -18.59
N ASN A 465 2.20 -14.71 -19.48
CA ASN A 465 1.85 -14.18 -20.79
C ASN A 465 3.10 -13.95 -21.67
N VAL A 466 3.84 -12.84 -21.51
CA VAL A 466 5.17 -12.67 -22.08
C VAL A 466 6.21 -12.25 -21.04
N MET A 467 7.47 -12.64 -21.27
CA MET A 467 8.57 -12.09 -20.48
C MET A 467 8.75 -10.62 -20.82
N GLU A 468 9.13 -9.81 -19.83
CA GLU A 468 9.23 -8.37 -19.98
C GLU A 468 10.69 -7.91 -19.94
N TRP A 469 11.12 -7.19 -20.98
CA TRP A 469 12.42 -6.53 -21.00
C TRP A 469 12.54 -5.48 -19.88
N CYS A 470 13.66 -5.53 -19.15
CA CYS A 470 14.09 -4.48 -18.23
C CYS A 470 15.27 -3.69 -18.81
N ASN A 471 15.51 -2.50 -18.26
CA ASN A 471 16.60 -1.62 -18.69
C ASN A 471 18.01 -2.15 -18.32
N ASP A 472 18.06 -3.07 -17.35
CA ASP A 472 19.29 -3.52 -16.70
C ASP A 472 20.06 -4.52 -17.57
N TRP A 473 21.38 -4.39 -17.58
CA TRP A 473 22.27 -5.47 -18.01
C TRP A 473 22.30 -6.57 -16.96
N HIS A 474 22.39 -7.81 -17.42
CA HIS A 474 22.57 -8.96 -16.56
C HIS A 474 23.89 -8.83 -15.79
N GLY A 475 23.78 -9.03 -14.48
CA GLY A 475 24.88 -8.99 -13.52
C GLY A 475 24.55 -9.79 -12.27
N GLU A 476 25.58 -10.10 -11.49
CA GLU A 476 25.43 -10.80 -10.21
C GLU A 476 24.87 -9.86 -9.15
N TYR A 477 24.04 -10.39 -8.25
CA TYR A 477 23.63 -9.66 -7.05
C TYR A 477 24.80 -9.60 -6.06
N SER A 478 24.93 -8.47 -5.37
CA SER A 478 25.79 -8.35 -4.18
C SER A 478 24.94 -8.45 -2.92
N GLN A 479 25.55 -8.70 -1.76
CA GLN A 479 24.84 -8.66 -0.47
C GLN A 479 24.60 -7.22 0.03
N GLU A 480 25.09 -6.21 -0.69
CA GLU A 480 25.02 -4.83 -0.23
C GLU A 480 23.62 -4.25 -0.45
N ALA A 481 23.17 -3.42 0.49
CA ALA A 481 21.95 -2.66 0.31
C ALA A 481 22.17 -1.59 -0.77
N VAL A 482 21.21 -1.46 -1.69
CA VAL A 482 21.28 -0.49 -2.80
C VAL A 482 20.08 0.45 -2.77
N THR A 483 20.28 1.68 -3.21
CA THR A 483 19.23 2.71 -3.29
C THR A 483 19.08 3.19 -4.73
N ASN A 484 17.86 3.11 -5.27
CA ASN A 484 17.50 3.41 -6.66
C ASN A 484 18.45 2.77 -7.69
N PRO A 485 18.62 1.43 -7.67
CA PRO A 485 19.50 0.77 -8.63
C PRO A 485 18.98 0.98 -10.06
N THR A 486 19.88 1.40 -10.96
CA THR A 486 19.62 1.61 -12.39
C THR A 486 20.16 0.48 -13.26
N GLY A 487 20.41 -0.68 -12.63
CA GLY A 487 21.05 -1.85 -13.23
C GLY A 487 22.55 -1.91 -13.09
N THR A 488 23.10 -3.10 -13.34
CA THR A 488 24.52 -3.33 -13.22
C THR A 488 25.29 -2.62 -14.35
N THR A 489 26.37 -1.93 -13.99
CA THR A 489 27.29 -1.30 -14.97
C THR A 489 28.28 -2.32 -15.54
N THR A 490 28.39 -3.49 -14.91
CA THR A 490 29.22 -4.61 -15.33
C THR A 490 28.43 -5.52 -16.24
N LYS A 491 28.71 -5.46 -17.53
CA LYS A 491 28.04 -6.32 -18.50
C LYS A 491 28.62 -7.73 -18.40
N THR A 492 27.90 -8.67 -17.77
CA THR A 492 28.37 -10.06 -17.66
C THR A 492 27.48 -11.00 -18.47
N ASN A 493 28.10 -12.03 -19.03
CA ASN A 493 27.37 -13.08 -19.73
C ASN A 493 26.95 -14.15 -18.70
N PRO A 494 25.65 -14.46 -18.54
CA PRO A 494 25.18 -15.48 -17.60
C PRO A 494 25.74 -16.88 -17.84
N SER A 495 26.35 -17.14 -19.00
CA SER A 495 26.89 -18.46 -19.40
C SER A 495 28.41 -18.54 -19.56
N GLY A 496 29.14 -17.46 -19.28
CA GLY A 496 30.59 -17.41 -19.56
C GLY A 496 30.96 -17.53 -21.06
N ALA A 497 29.98 -17.46 -21.96
CA ALA A 497 30.19 -17.50 -23.39
C ALA A 497 30.87 -16.21 -23.89
N THR A 498 31.75 -16.35 -24.87
CA THR A 498 32.64 -15.29 -25.38
C THR A 498 31.96 -14.25 -26.28
N GLY A 499 30.64 -14.09 -26.21
CA GLY A 499 29.89 -13.11 -26.99
C GLY A 499 28.58 -12.66 -26.34
N GLY A 500 28.37 -11.33 -26.35
CA GLY A 500 27.09 -10.69 -26.02
C GLY A 500 26.97 -10.19 -24.58
N PHE A 501 26.47 -8.97 -24.44
CA PHE A 501 25.94 -8.41 -23.19
C PHE A 501 24.44 -8.68 -23.17
N TYR A 502 23.90 -9.18 -22.05
CA TYR A 502 22.52 -9.62 -21.96
C TYR A 502 21.70 -8.56 -21.22
N CYS A 503 20.52 -8.20 -21.73
CA CYS A 503 19.53 -7.41 -21.01
C CYS A 503 18.63 -8.35 -20.21
N ILE A 504 18.15 -7.88 -19.06
CA ILE A 504 17.29 -8.68 -18.17
C ILE A 504 15.88 -8.84 -18.78
N GLU A 505 15.34 -10.04 -18.61
CA GLU A 505 13.94 -10.40 -18.87
C GLU A 505 13.31 -10.94 -17.57
N ARG A 506 12.09 -10.52 -17.26
CA ARG A 506 11.33 -10.91 -16.05
C ARG A 506 9.95 -11.46 -16.38
N GLY A 507 9.24 -12.00 -15.39
CA GLY A 507 7.81 -12.32 -15.51
C GLY A 507 7.46 -13.76 -15.88
N GLY A 508 8.26 -14.44 -16.70
CA GLY A 508 7.86 -15.74 -17.27
C GLY A 508 7.04 -15.53 -18.55
N ASN A 509 6.49 -16.60 -19.15
CA ASN A 509 5.71 -16.47 -20.38
C ASN A 509 4.74 -17.63 -20.59
N TRP A 510 3.94 -17.54 -21.66
CA TRP A 510 2.88 -18.50 -22.00
C TRP A 510 3.34 -19.95 -22.23
N TYR A 511 4.62 -20.23 -22.50
CA TYR A 511 5.09 -21.60 -22.80
C TYR A 511 5.99 -22.22 -21.75
N LEU A 512 6.36 -21.47 -20.71
CA LEU A 512 7.22 -21.95 -19.63
C LEU A 512 6.42 -22.26 -18.36
N GLY A 513 7.02 -23.08 -17.49
CA GLY A 513 6.37 -23.59 -16.29
C GLY A 513 6.39 -22.60 -15.11
N PRO A 514 5.69 -22.93 -14.01
CA PRO A 514 5.60 -22.08 -12.82
C PRO A 514 6.94 -21.67 -12.19
N GLU A 515 8.02 -22.40 -12.46
CA GLU A 515 9.36 -22.11 -11.98
C GLU A 515 9.98 -20.82 -12.56
N VAL A 516 9.56 -20.40 -13.75
CA VAL A 516 10.05 -19.15 -14.37
C VAL A 516 9.10 -17.97 -14.16
N CYS A 517 7.89 -18.24 -13.70
CA CYS A 517 6.84 -17.27 -13.39
C CYS A 517 7.04 -16.60 -12.02
N ARG A 518 8.10 -16.95 -11.29
CA ARG A 518 8.34 -16.48 -9.91
C ARG A 518 8.79 -15.02 -9.92
N SER A 519 8.47 -14.30 -8.85
CA SER A 519 8.81 -12.86 -8.71
C SER A 519 10.31 -12.60 -8.86
N ALA A 520 11.15 -13.51 -8.35
CA ALA A 520 12.60 -13.40 -8.36
C ALA A 520 13.27 -14.04 -9.58
N PHE A 521 12.54 -14.73 -10.46
CA PHE A 521 13.17 -15.40 -11.61
C PHE A 521 13.81 -14.36 -12.53
N ARG A 522 15.04 -14.64 -12.98
CA ARG A 522 15.82 -13.77 -13.86
C ARG A 522 16.23 -14.53 -15.10
N ALA A 523 15.80 -14.05 -16.25
CA ALA A 523 16.34 -14.43 -17.54
C ALA A 523 17.12 -13.27 -18.15
N GLY A 524 17.76 -13.52 -19.29
CA GLY A 524 18.25 -12.46 -20.13
C GLY A 524 18.49 -12.92 -21.55
N GLY A 525 18.46 -11.96 -22.46
CA GLY A 525 18.75 -12.15 -23.87
C GLY A 525 19.68 -11.06 -24.40
N ILE A 526 20.32 -11.32 -25.53
CA ILE A 526 21.09 -10.26 -26.23
C ILE A 526 20.12 -9.17 -26.73
N PRO A 527 20.52 -7.89 -26.85
CA PRO A 527 19.62 -6.79 -27.20
C PRO A 527 18.84 -6.94 -28.52
N ASP A 528 19.36 -7.73 -29.45
CA ASP A 528 18.73 -8.02 -30.76
C ASP A 528 17.89 -9.30 -30.76
N TYR A 529 17.85 -10.03 -29.65
CA TYR A 529 17.05 -11.24 -29.50
C TYR A 529 15.56 -10.91 -29.58
N ARG A 530 14.80 -11.77 -30.26
CA ARG A 530 13.35 -11.66 -30.45
C ARG A 530 12.73 -13.03 -30.23
N SER A 531 11.66 -13.09 -29.46
CA SER A 531 10.94 -14.33 -29.16
C SER A 531 9.45 -14.08 -29.10
N SER A 532 8.66 -15.10 -29.44
CA SER A 532 7.21 -15.05 -29.28
C SER A 532 6.72 -15.13 -27.83
N GLY A 533 7.62 -15.26 -26.87
CA GLY A 533 7.30 -15.17 -25.43
C GLY A 533 8.06 -14.05 -24.73
N THR A 534 8.55 -13.05 -25.46
CA THR A 534 9.20 -11.87 -24.89
C THR A 534 8.56 -10.62 -25.50
N GLY A 535 8.05 -9.76 -24.63
CA GLY A 535 7.52 -8.43 -24.90
C GLY A 535 8.11 -7.44 -23.89
N PHE A 536 7.31 -6.46 -23.48
CA PHE A 536 7.75 -5.49 -22.48
C PHE A 536 6.58 -4.70 -21.89
N ARG A 537 6.88 -4.06 -20.78
CA ARG A 537 6.07 -3.04 -20.10
C ARG A 537 6.91 -1.79 -19.96
N VAL A 538 6.26 -0.64 -19.76
CA VAL A 538 6.95 0.63 -19.59
C VAL A 538 6.61 1.29 -18.26
N VAL A 539 7.51 2.17 -17.84
CA VAL A 539 7.32 3.06 -16.71
C VAL A 539 7.39 4.52 -17.16
N LEU A 540 6.72 5.38 -16.40
CA LEU A 540 6.70 6.81 -16.59
C LEU A 540 7.17 7.50 -15.31
N ASP A 541 8.14 8.41 -15.43
CA ASP A 541 8.68 9.11 -14.28
C ASP A 541 7.69 10.16 -13.75
N VAL A 542 7.65 10.33 -12.42
CA VAL A 542 6.90 11.40 -11.77
C VAL A 542 7.73 12.69 -11.86
N ASN A 543 7.25 13.65 -12.65
CA ASN A 543 7.89 14.97 -12.82
C ASN A 543 7.89 15.80 -11.53
#